data_AF-A0A1G2TWF7-F1
#
_entry.id   AF-A0A1G2TWF7-F1
#
_cell.length_a   1.000
_cell.length_b   1.000
_cell.length_c   1.000
_cell.angle_alpha   90.00
_cell.angle_beta   90.00
_cell.angle_gamma   90.00
#
_symmetry.space_group_name_H-M   'P 1'
#
loop_
_entity.id
_entity.type
_entity.pdbx_description
1 polymer ?
#
loop_
_entity_poly.entity_id
_entity_poly.type
_entity_poly.pdbx_seq_one_letter_code
_entity_poly.pdbx_strand_id
1 'polypeptide(L)'
;MTTQIMFRLEDKLKKAVQKKAKEEGITISDFFKSAAKSFVDGKINVGLTLEEESLDDYTEESIRSLKRGLADFKNGRFFRAR
;
A
#
# COMPACT_ATOMS: atom_id res chain seq x y z
N MET A 1 -17.11 -16.66 -4.57
CA MET A 1 -16.41 -17.90 -4.94
C MET A 1 -14.95 -17.75 -4.54
N THR A 2 -14.37 -18.72 -3.83
CA THR A 2 -12.94 -18.72 -3.46
C THR A 2 -12.19 -19.70 -4.35
N THR A 3 -11.13 -19.23 -5.01
CA THR A 3 -10.28 -20.06 -5.89
C THR A 3 -8.95 -20.35 -5.18
N GLN A 4 -8.48 -21.59 -5.26
CA GLN A 4 -7.17 -21.96 -4.75
C GLN A 4 -6.08 -21.48 -5.70
N ILE A 5 -5.07 -20.79 -5.16
CA ILE A 5 -3.88 -20.33 -5.90
C ILE A 5 -2.66 -21.03 -5.30
N MET A 6 -1.84 -21.64 -6.13
CA MET A 6 -0.59 -22.28 -5.72
C MET A 6 0.57 -21.65 -6.48
N PHE A 7 1.57 -21.17 -5.75
CA PHE A 7 2.80 -20.61 -6.31
C PHE A 7 4.00 -21.06 -5.49
N ARG A 8 5.18 -20.96 -6.10
CA ARG A 8 6.45 -21.31 -5.46
C ARG A 8 7.11 -20.05 -4.92
N LEU A 9 7.69 -20.16 -3.72
CA LEU A 9 8.43 -19.09 -3.05
C LEU A 9 9.68 -19.70 -2.42
N GLU A 10 10.78 -18.97 -2.40
CA GLU A 10 11.98 -19.40 -1.67
C GLU A 10 11.64 -19.57 -0.18
N ASP A 11 12.17 -20.63 0.46
CA ASP A 11 11.85 -20.96 1.85
C ASP A 11 12.24 -19.84 2.83
N LYS A 12 13.39 -19.19 2.59
CA LYS A 12 13.85 -18.05 3.41
C LYS A 12 12.88 -16.87 3.32
N LEU A 13 12.44 -16.54 2.12
CA LEU A 13 11.48 -15.45 1.89
C LEU A 13 10.13 -15.78 2.50
N LYS A 14 9.65 -17.01 2.35
CA LYS A 14 8.42 -17.49 2.99
C LYS A 14 8.45 -17.30 4.50
N LYS A 15 9.55 -17.71 5.15
CA LYS A 15 9.72 -17.57 6.60
C LYS A 15 9.77 -16.11 7.03
N ALA A 16 10.46 -15.25 6.26
CA ALA A 16 10.53 -13.82 6.54
C ALA A 16 9.14 -13.16 6.47
N VAL A 17 8.39 -13.41 5.40
CA VAL A 17 7.02 -12.88 5.23
C VAL A 17 6.11 -13.40 6.33
N GLN A 18 6.19 -14.69 6.67
CA GLN A 18 5.37 -15.27 7.73
C GLN A 18 5.67 -14.66 9.10
N LYS A 19 6.95 -14.40 9.41
CA LYS A 19 7.35 -13.73 10.66
C LYS A 19 6.77 -12.32 10.73
N LYS A 20 6.94 -11.52 9.67
CA LYS A 20 6.43 -10.15 9.61
C LYS A 20 4.89 -10.09 9.69
N ALA A 21 4.20 -10.96 8.96
CA ALA A 21 2.75 -11.07 9.03
C ALA A 21 2.27 -11.37 10.47
N LYS A 22 2.97 -12.26 11.18
CA LYS A 22 2.66 -12.58 12.58
C LYS A 22 2.88 -11.39 13.52
N GLU A 23 3.94 -10.62 13.31
CA GLU A 23 4.22 -9.39 14.07
C GLU A 23 3.13 -8.34 13.86
N GLU A 24 2.58 -8.26 12.65
CA GLU A 24 1.43 -7.40 12.31
C GLU A 24 0.06 -7.99 12.72
N GLY A 25 0.04 -9.18 13.33
CA GLY A 25 -1.18 -9.85 13.79
C GLY A 25 -2.06 -10.43 12.68
N ILE A 26 -1.53 -10.58 11.46
CA ILE A 26 -2.24 -11.09 10.29
C ILE A 26 -1.68 -12.44 9.84
N THR A 27 -2.46 -13.19 9.05
CA THR A 27 -1.94 -14.40 8.41
C THR A 27 -1.21 -14.06 7.13
N ILE A 28 -0.29 -14.94 6.71
CA ILE A 28 0.37 -14.82 5.40
C ILE A 28 -0.63 -14.81 4.24
N SER A 29 -1.75 -15.52 4.38
CA SER A 29 -2.84 -15.52 3.40
C SER A 29 -3.52 -14.16 3.30
N ASP A 30 -3.72 -13.47 4.43
CA ASP A 30 -4.33 -12.14 4.45
C ASP A 30 -3.41 -11.11 3.78
N PHE A 31 -2.10 -11.22 4.02
CA PHE A 31 -1.10 -10.43 3.32
C PHE A 31 -1.23 -10.59 1.79
N PHE A 32 -1.24 -11.81 1.26
CA PHE A 32 -1.35 -12.02 -0.19
C PHE A 32 -2.70 -11.58 -0.77
N LYS A 33 -3.81 -11.77 -0.04
CA LYS A 33 -5.12 -11.25 -0.46
C LYS A 33 -5.12 -9.72 -0.51
N SER A 34 -4.53 -9.08 0.49
CA SER A 34 -4.42 -7.63 0.57
C SER A 34 -3.55 -7.08 -0.56
N ALA A 35 -2.41 -7.73 -0.84
CA ALA A 35 -1.52 -7.38 -1.94
C ALA A 35 -2.23 -7.52 -3.30
N ALA A 36 -2.95 -8.63 -3.52
CA ALA A 36 -3.74 -8.84 -4.74
C ALA A 36 -4.80 -7.76 -4.93
N LYS A 37 -5.53 -7.41 -3.86
CA LYS A 37 -6.52 -6.33 -3.90
C LYS A 37 -5.86 -4.98 -4.20
N SER A 38 -4.75 -4.68 -3.53
CA SER A 38 -4.03 -3.42 -3.68
C SER A 38 -3.43 -3.27 -5.08
N PHE A 39 -3.02 -4.36 -5.70
CA PHE A 39 -2.57 -4.39 -7.10
C PHE A 39 -3.73 -4.06 -8.06
N VAL A 40 -4.91 -4.65 -7.85
CA VAL A 40 -6.11 -4.32 -8.65
C VAL A 40 -6.57 -2.88 -8.42
N ASP A 41 -6.46 -2.39 -7.19
CA ASP A 41 -6.83 -1.02 -6.80
C ASP A 41 -5.78 0.03 -7.26
N GLY A 42 -4.69 -0.38 -7.94
CA GLY A 42 -3.63 0.52 -8.42
C GLY A 42 -2.74 1.11 -7.33
N LYS A 43 -2.77 0.54 -6.11
CA LYS A 43 -1.96 0.97 -4.97
C LYS A 43 -0.59 0.29 -4.90
N ILE A 44 -0.41 -0.78 -5.66
CA ILE A 44 0.86 -1.51 -5.80
C ILE A 44 1.08 -1.70 -7.30
N ASN A 45 2.30 -1.42 -7.77
CA ASN A 45 2.76 -1.74 -9.12
C ASN A 45 3.82 -2.85 -9.04
N VAL A 46 3.76 -3.82 -9.97
CA VAL A 46 4.73 -4.93 -10.03
C VAL A 46 5.61 -4.73 -11.26
N GLY A 47 6.89 -4.43 -11.04
CA GLY A 47 7.90 -4.17 -12.07
C GLY A 47 9.29 -3.96 -11.45
N LEU A 48 10.32 -3.80 -12.29
CA LEU A 48 11.64 -3.34 -11.83
C LEU A 48 11.52 -1.85 -11.45
N THR A 49 11.30 -1.55 -10.17
CA THR A 49 11.51 -0.19 -9.65
C THR A 49 13.01 0.05 -9.57
N LEU A 50 13.61 0.51 -10.66
CA LEU A 50 14.77 1.40 -10.57
C LEU A 50 14.21 2.81 -10.40
N GLU A 51 13.78 3.13 -9.19
CA GLU A 51 13.58 4.52 -8.78
C GLU A 51 13.35 4.50 -7.27
N GLU A 52 14.37 4.97 -6.55
CA GLU A 52 14.16 5.62 -5.26
C GLU A 52 12.96 6.56 -5.42
N GLU A 53 12.01 6.55 -4.50
CA GLU A 53 10.97 7.59 -4.44
C GLU A 53 11.69 8.95 -4.33
N SER A 54 11.93 9.59 -5.47
CA SER A 54 12.32 10.98 -5.50
C SER A 54 11.08 11.76 -5.03
N LEU A 55 11.30 12.73 -4.16
CA LEU A 55 10.26 13.66 -3.70
C LEU A 55 9.66 14.51 -4.84
N ASP A 56 9.98 14.23 -6.09
CA ASP A 56 9.65 15.02 -7.28
C ASP A 56 8.42 14.49 -8.04
N ASP A 57 7.92 13.28 -7.74
CA ASP A 57 6.77 12.64 -8.41
C ASP A 57 5.39 13.12 -7.91
N TYR A 58 5.30 14.34 -7.36
CA TYR A 58 4.00 14.94 -7.11
C TYR A 58 3.44 15.51 -8.42
N THR A 59 2.39 14.87 -8.95
CA THR A 59 1.59 15.47 -10.03
C THR A 59 1.06 16.84 -9.60
N GLU A 60 0.82 17.76 -10.55
CA GLU A 60 0.24 19.07 -10.23
C GLU A 60 -1.07 18.95 -9.43
N GLU A 61 -1.84 17.90 -9.67
CA GLU A 61 -3.07 17.60 -8.93
C GLU A 61 -2.79 17.20 -7.48
N SER A 62 -1.76 16.40 -7.22
CA SER A 62 -1.31 16.05 -5.87
C SER A 62 -0.84 17.29 -5.11
N ILE A 63 -0.06 18.17 -5.73
CA ILE A 63 0.38 19.42 -5.09
C ILE A 63 -0.81 20.35 -4.81
N ARG A 64 -1.76 20.47 -5.76
CA ARG A 64 -2.97 21.29 -5.59
C ARG A 64 -3.86 20.75 -4.49
N SER A 65 -4.07 19.43 -4.42
CA SER A 65 -4.90 18.80 -3.39
C SER A 65 -4.27 18.96 -2.01
N LEU A 66 -2.93 18.81 -1.89
CA LEU A 66 -2.20 19.04 -0.65
C LEU A 66 -2.31 20.50 -0.18
N LYS A 67 -2.12 21.47 -1.10
CA LYS A 67 -2.27 22.90 -0.79
C LYS A 67 -3.68 23.26 -0.33
N ARG A 68 -4.71 22.69 -0.96
CA ARG A 68 -6.11 22.86 -0.54
C ARG A 68 -6.34 22.26 0.84
N GLY A 69 -5.92 21.02 1.07
CA GLY A 69 -6.04 20.36 2.37
C GLY A 69 -5.32 21.11 3.49
N LEU A 70 -4.13 21.67 3.22
CA LEU A 70 -3.39 22.49 4.19
C LEU A 70 -4.12 23.80 4.51
N ALA A 71 -4.72 24.45 3.50
CA ALA A 71 -5.50 25.66 3.67
C ALA A 71 -6.79 25.39 4.47
N ASP A 72 -7.49 24.31 4.16
CA ASP A 72 -8.69 23.88 4.86
C ASP A 72 -8.37 23.50 6.32
N PHE A 73 -7.26 22.81 6.56
CA PHE A 73 -6.77 22.51 7.92
C PHE A 73 -6.48 23.79 8.72
N LYS A 74 -5.76 24.75 8.12
CA LYS A 74 -5.47 26.06 8.75
C LYS A 74 -6.74 26.86 9.03
N ASN A 75 -7.74 26.74 8.18
CA ASN A 75 -9.04 27.39 8.32
C ASN A 75 -10.03 26.60 9.19
N GLY A 76 -9.60 25.49 9.82
CA GLY A 76 -10.42 24.67 10.70
C GLY A 76 -11.52 23.85 9.99
N ARG A 77 -11.47 23.75 8.66
CA ARG A 77 -12.43 23.04 7.81
C ARG A 77 -11.96 21.63 7.54
N PHE A 78 -11.84 20.82 8.59
CA PHE A 78 -11.53 19.40 8.44
C PHE A 78 -12.58 18.55 9.15
N PHE A 79 -13.04 17.49 8.47
CA PHE A 79 -13.89 16.49 9.10
C PHE A 79 -13.03 15.63 10.03
N ARG A 80 -13.25 15.74 11.35
CA ARG A 80 -12.85 14.68 12.27
C ARG A 80 -13.79 13.50 12.03
N ALA A 81 -13.29 12.45 11.40
CA ALA A 81 -13.96 11.16 11.46
C ALA A 81 -14.11 10.78 12.94
N ARG A 82 -15.36 10.52 13.35
CA ARG A 82 -15.69 10.04 14.70
C ARG A 82 -15.29 8.59 14.87
#